data_AF-A0A940BPY2-F1
#
_entry.id   AF-A0A940BPY2-F1
#
_cell.length_a   1.000
_cell.length_b   1.000
_cell.length_c   1.000
_cell.angle_alpha   90.00
_cell.angle_beta   90.00
_cell.angle_gamma   90.00
#
_symmetry.space_group_name_H-M   'P 1'
#
loop_
_entity.id
_entity.type
_entity.pdbx_description
1 polymer ?
#
loop_
_entity_poly.entity_id
_entity_poly.type
_entity_poly.pdbx_seq_one_letter_code
_entity_poly.pdbx_strand_id
1 'polypeptide(L)'
;DGIEQGTVCLREQAAEALAEGGATVIDLGPALKAQLGNTNHELYHHTDSHWTEYAAYFAYKAICDEFAKRFPAAAARDISEFGFAEEFREAGDLYYDLGMRKDLLRFRSTFSHITFTTPIDRLKYDHEEATVINNDNMEQMDFTNPDGEGKPSFLMLRDSYSIMLFDWLAERASVSHFKPLWEFDISAEEAAALGVDYIIVFVCDMNLNSVLR
;
A
#
# COMPACT_ATOMS: atom_id res chain seq x y z
N ASP A 1 -20.68 28.52 3.90
CA ASP A 1 -19.54 29.07 4.63
C ASP A 1 -18.26 28.67 3.91
N GLY A 2 -17.51 29.68 3.47
CA GLY A 2 -16.44 29.54 2.49
C GLY A 2 -15.29 28.70 3.01
N ILE A 3 -14.78 27.81 2.16
CA ILE A 3 -13.50 27.14 2.37
C ILE A 3 -12.44 28.24 2.30
N GLU A 4 -11.97 28.73 3.44
CA GLU A 4 -10.70 29.46 3.48
C GLU A 4 -9.64 28.52 2.90
N GLN A 5 -9.03 28.92 1.78
CA GLN A 5 -7.81 28.28 1.32
C GLN A 5 -6.71 28.61 2.33
N GLY A 6 -6.64 27.80 3.40
CA GLY A 6 -5.51 27.80 4.30
C GLY A 6 -4.22 27.51 3.52
N THR A 7 -3.12 28.10 3.95
CA THR A 7 -1.78 27.87 3.38
C THR A 7 -1.24 26.45 3.62
N VAL A 8 -2.04 25.56 4.19
CA VAL A 8 -1.70 24.20 4.63
C VAL A 8 -2.66 23.24 3.93
N CYS A 9 -2.14 22.22 3.24
CA CYS A 9 -2.97 21.31 2.46
C CYS A 9 -3.73 20.31 3.35
N LEU A 10 -4.80 19.69 2.83
CA LEU A 10 -5.62 18.74 3.59
C LEU A 10 -4.80 17.59 4.20
N ARG A 11 -3.78 17.09 3.49
CA ARG A 11 -2.86 16.06 4.01
C ARG A 11 -2.15 16.53 5.29
N GLU A 12 -1.62 17.75 5.27
CA GLU A 12 -0.88 18.31 6.41
C GLU A 12 -1.81 18.52 7.61
N GLN A 13 -3.03 19.02 7.38
CA GLN A 13 -4.04 19.17 8.42
C GLN A 13 -4.44 17.82 9.03
N ALA A 14 -4.67 16.80 8.19
CA ALA A 14 -5.00 15.45 8.65
C ALA A 14 -3.84 14.82 9.43
N ALA A 15 -2.61 14.97 8.96
CA ALA A 15 -1.42 14.47 9.64
C ALA A 15 -1.23 15.10 11.03
N GLU A 16 -1.42 16.41 11.15
CA GLU A 16 -1.34 17.12 12.43
C GLU A 16 -2.42 16.62 13.40
N ALA A 17 -3.68 16.57 12.96
CA ALA A 17 -4.79 16.11 13.80
C ALA A 17 -4.63 14.65 14.27
N LEU A 18 -4.16 13.74 13.40
CA LEU A 18 -3.90 12.35 13.76
C LEU A 18 -2.75 12.22 14.77
N ALA A 19 -1.68 12.99 14.59
CA ALA A 19 -0.56 13.01 15.51
C ALA A 19 -0.95 13.56 16.90
N GLU A 20 -1.77 14.64 16.94
CA GLU A 20 -2.33 15.18 18.18
C GLU A 20 -3.24 14.16 18.89
N GLY A 21 -3.96 13.33 18.12
CA GLY A 21 -4.73 12.20 18.62
C GLY A 21 -3.90 11.02 19.15
N GLY A 22 -2.57 11.09 19.05
CA GLY A 22 -1.65 10.06 19.53
C GLY A 22 -1.33 8.96 18.51
N ALA A 23 -1.74 9.10 17.25
CA ALA A 23 -1.35 8.17 16.20
C ALA A 23 0.08 8.44 15.72
N THR A 24 0.80 7.36 15.37
CA THR A 24 2.04 7.49 14.61
C THR A 24 1.68 7.78 13.15
N VAL A 25 2.06 8.96 12.66
CA VAL A 25 1.78 9.37 11.27
C VAL A 25 3.03 9.20 10.40
N ILE A 26 2.88 8.47 9.29
CA ILE A 26 3.93 8.28 8.29
C ILE A 26 3.57 9.07 7.03
N ASP A 27 4.23 10.21 6.81
CA ASP A 27 4.14 10.95 5.55
C ASP A 27 5.12 10.35 4.51
N LEU A 28 4.58 9.75 3.46
CA LEU A 28 5.35 9.16 2.37
C LEU A 28 5.85 10.20 1.36
N GLY A 29 5.32 11.42 1.38
CA GLY A 29 5.65 12.49 0.45
C GLY A 29 7.16 12.75 0.34
N PRO A 30 7.90 12.93 1.45
CA PRO A 30 9.36 13.10 1.41
C PRO A 30 10.10 11.89 0.80
N ALA A 31 9.70 10.66 1.16
CA ALA A 31 10.35 9.45 0.67
C ALA A 31 10.16 9.26 -0.85
N LEU A 32 8.95 9.52 -1.35
CA LEU A 32 8.65 9.50 -2.78
C LEU A 32 9.32 10.66 -3.52
N LYS A 33 9.33 11.86 -2.94
CA LYS A 33 10.04 13.03 -3.51
C LYS A 33 11.54 12.79 -3.66
N ALA A 34 12.15 12.05 -2.74
CA ALA A 34 13.56 11.68 -2.82
C ALA A 34 13.90 10.79 -4.02
N GLN A 35 12.89 10.14 -4.63
CA GLN A 35 13.06 9.34 -5.84
C GLN A 35 12.79 10.13 -7.13
N LEU A 36 12.36 11.39 -7.03
CA LEU A 36 12.19 12.25 -8.20
C LEU A 36 13.54 12.46 -8.88
N GLY A 37 13.62 12.05 -10.16
CA GLY A 37 14.85 12.08 -10.94
C GLY A 37 15.52 10.70 -11.09
N ASN A 38 15.05 9.66 -10.42
CA ASN A 38 15.39 8.30 -10.79
C ASN A 38 14.71 7.97 -12.13
N THR A 39 15.49 7.76 -13.18
CA THR A 39 14.99 7.43 -14.52
C THR A 39 14.93 5.94 -14.81
N ASN A 40 15.38 5.09 -13.87
CA ASN A 40 15.38 3.64 -14.06
C ASN A 40 14.05 3.01 -13.67
N HIS A 41 13.32 3.64 -12.75
CA HIS A 41 12.10 3.11 -12.17
C HIS A 41 11.08 4.24 -11.97
N GLU A 42 9.87 4.01 -12.47
CA GLU A 42 8.77 4.96 -12.38
C GLU A 42 8.02 4.78 -11.06
N LEU A 43 7.54 5.89 -10.49
CA LEU A 43 6.76 5.85 -9.25
C LEU A 43 5.27 5.57 -9.48
N TYR A 44 4.78 5.83 -10.69
CA TYR A 44 3.37 5.64 -11.07
C TYR A 44 3.28 4.97 -12.43
N HIS A 45 2.24 4.17 -12.61
CA HIS A 45 1.89 3.59 -13.89
C HIS A 45 1.42 4.70 -14.86
N HIS A 46 1.66 4.53 -16.16
CA HIS A 46 1.20 5.51 -17.18
C HIS A 46 -0.30 5.45 -17.47
N THR A 47 -0.91 4.28 -17.26
CA THR A 47 -2.30 4.00 -17.64
C THR A 47 -3.12 3.41 -16.51
N ASP A 48 -2.58 3.46 -15.30
CA ASP A 48 -3.26 3.02 -14.10
C ASP A 48 -3.18 4.14 -13.05
N SER A 49 -4.23 4.31 -12.27
CA SER A 49 -4.33 5.35 -11.25
C SER A 49 -3.43 5.09 -10.04
N HIS A 50 -2.86 3.89 -9.91
CA HIS A 50 -2.02 3.50 -8.79
C HIS A 50 -0.54 3.83 -9.02
N TRP A 51 0.18 3.87 -7.90
CA TRP A 51 1.64 3.84 -7.89
C TRP A 51 2.19 2.48 -8.33
N THR A 52 3.47 2.42 -8.70
CA THR A 52 4.13 1.16 -9.02
C THR A 52 4.54 0.39 -7.76
N GLU A 53 4.90 -0.88 -7.94
CA GLU A 53 5.56 -1.68 -6.92
C GLU A 53 6.86 -1.04 -6.40
N TYR A 54 7.58 -0.29 -7.25
CA TYR A 54 8.77 0.44 -6.83
C TYR A 54 8.46 1.57 -5.85
N ALA A 55 7.42 2.37 -6.10
CA ALA A 55 6.96 3.36 -5.14
C ALA A 55 6.42 2.72 -3.86
N ALA A 56 5.69 1.62 -3.99
CA ALA A 56 5.13 0.86 -2.88
C ALA A 56 6.20 0.31 -1.92
N TYR A 57 7.41 0.01 -2.41
CA TYR A 57 8.54 -0.39 -1.56
C TYR A 57 8.87 0.64 -0.48
N PHE A 58 8.77 1.94 -0.78
CA PHE A 58 9.10 2.97 0.20
C PHE A 58 8.06 3.05 1.32
N ALA A 59 6.80 2.77 1.01
CA ALA A 59 5.74 2.65 2.01
C ALA A 59 5.90 1.37 2.85
N TYR A 60 6.15 0.24 2.19
CA TYR A 60 6.51 -1.03 2.83
C TYR A 60 7.67 -0.83 3.82
N LYS A 61 8.75 -0.18 3.38
CA LYS A 61 9.93 0.06 4.20
C LYS A 61 9.57 0.92 5.41
N ALA A 62 8.83 2.01 5.22
CA ALA A 62 8.47 2.90 6.33
C ALA A 62 7.62 2.19 7.40
N ILE A 63 6.67 1.34 6.98
CA ILE A 63 5.85 0.54 7.90
C ILE A 63 6.74 -0.48 8.64
N CYS A 64 7.60 -1.20 7.92
CA CYS A 64 8.49 -2.18 8.53
C CYS A 64 9.54 -1.55 9.45
N ASP A 65 9.99 -0.33 9.17
CA ASP A 65 10.88 0.42 10.08
C ASP A 65 10.17 0.73 11.41
N GLU A 66 8.85 0.99 11.40
CA GLU A 66 8.07 1.10 12.63
C GLU A 66 7.91 -0.25 13.35
N PHE A 67 7.56 -1.31 12.61
CA PHE A 67 7.48 -2.64 13.19
C PHE A 67 8.78 -3.05 13.89
N ALA A 68 9.92 -2.78 13.25
CA ALA A 68 11.25 -3.16 13.73
C ALA A 68 11.62 -2.57 15.09
N LYS A 69 11.01 -1.46 15.50
CA LYS A 69 11.26 -0.85 16.82
C LYS A 69 10.89 -1.76 17.98
N ARG A 70 9.86 -2.61 17.80
CA ARG A 70 9.39 -3.59 18.80
C ARG A 70 9.64 -5.04 18.36
N PHE A 71 9.66 -5.27 17.05
CA PHE A 71 9.75 -6.59 16.44
C PHE A 71 10.90 -6.62 15.42
N PRO A 72 12.18 -6.75 15.86
CA PRO A 72 13.33 -6.68 14.96
C PRO A 72 13.29 -7.67 13.79
N ALA A 73 12.62 -8.83 13.95
CA ALA A 73 12.42 -9.81 12.89
C ALA A 73 11.51 -9.32 11.75
N ALA A 74 10.84 -8.17 11.91
CA ALA A 74 10.00 -7.52 10.89
C ALA A 74 10.71 -6.39 10.11
N ALA A 75 11.99 -6.12 10.37
CA ALA A 75 12.77 -5.08 9.70
C ALA A 75 12.87 -5.24 8.17
N ALA A 76 12.47 -4.23 7.40
CA ALA A 76 12.30 -4.27 5.94
C ALA A 76 13.38 -5.06 5.19
N ARG A 77 12.97 -5.79 4.14
CA ARG A 77 13.90 -6.42 3.19
C ARG A 77 14.70 -5.37 2.44
N ASP A 78 15.89 -5.75 2.02
CA ASP A 78 16.74 -4.87 1.22
C ASP A 78 16.10 -4.65 -0.16
N ILE A 79 16.21 -3.43 -0.68
CA ILE A 79 15.59 -3.06 -1.97
C ILE A 79 16.09 -3.94 -3.12
N SER A 80 17.32 -4.45 -3.03
CA SER A 80 17.88 -5.35 -4.05
C SER A 80 17.19 -6.70 -4.13
N GLU A 81 16.45 -7.13 -3.10
CA GLU A 81 15.69 -8.39 -3.10
C GLU A 81 14.39 -8.31 -3.92
N PHE A 82 14.01 -7.12 -4.40
CA PHE A 82 12.77 -6.89 -5.15
C PHE A 82 12.95 -6.91 -6.66
N GLY A 83 14.18 -6.77 -7.17
CA GLY A 83 14.48 -6.95 -8.59
C GLY A 83 13.64 -6.10 -9.55
N PHE A 84 13.43 -4.81 -9.26
CA PHE A 84 12.55 -3.94 -10.06
C PHE A 84 13.00 -3.85 -11.53
N ALA A 85 12.04 -4.00 -12.44
CA ALA A 85 12.27 -3.94 -13.87
C ALA A 85 11.15 -3.18 -14.60
N GLU A 86 11.50 -2.56 -15.73
CA GLU A 86 10.50 -2.01 -16.65
C GLU A 86 9.95 -3.11 -17.55
N GLU A 87 8.62 -3.24 -17.57
CA GLU A 87 7.92 -4.21 -18.43
C GLU A 87 6.82 -3.53 -19.23
N PHE A 88 6.54 -4.05 -20.43
CA PHE A 88 5.40 -3.64 -21.24
C PHE A 88 4.15 -4.44 -20.88
N ARG A 89 3.19 -3.82 -20.20
CA ARG A 89 1.92 -4.46 -19.79
C ARG A 89 0.71 -3.80 -20.43
N GLU A 90 -0.43 -4.51 -20.41
CA GLU A 90 -1.73 -3.97 -20.82
C GLU A 90 -2.09 -2.74 -19.97
N ALA A 91 -2.92 -1.87 -20.53
CA ALA A 91 -3.38 -0.67 -19.85
C ALA A 91 -4.10 -0.98 -18.54
N GLY A 92 -3.87 -0.15 -17.54
CA GLY A 92 -4.54 -0.20 -16.24
C GLY A 92 -5.92 0.47 -16.24
N ASP A 93 -6.45 0.74 -15.05
CA ASP A 93 -7.84 1.18 -14.86
C ASP A 93 -8.26 2.43 -15.67
N LEU A 94 -7.33 3.32 -16.01
CA LEU A 94 -7.63 4.57 -16.74
C LEU A 94 -8.10 4.36 -18.18
N TYR A 95 -7.90 3.17 -18.79
CA TYR A 95 -8.44 2.90 -20.14
C TYR A 95 -9.97 2.95 -20.14
N TYR A 96 -10.61 2.60 -19.01
CA TYR A 96 -12.05 2.52 -18.88
C TYR A 96 -12.69 3.89 -19.07
N ASP A 97 -12.09 4.92 -18.46
CA ASP A 97 -12.55 6.31 -18.55
C ASP A 97 -12.44 6.88 -19.97
N LEU A 98 -11.52 6.34 -20.78
CA LEU A 98 -11.35 6.71 -22.18
C LEU A 98 -12.25 5.92 -23.13
N GLY A 99 -13.02 4.94 -22.65
CA GLY A 99 -13.84 4.06 -23.47
C GLY A 99 -13.03 3.22 -24.47
N MET A 100 -11.75 2.97 -24.17
CA MET A 100 -10.84 2.23 -25.04
C MET A 100 -10.84 0.73 -24.72
N ARG A 101 -10.34 -0.10 -25.62
CA ARG A 101 -10.11 -1.52 -25.31
C ARG A 101 -8.74 -1.68 -24.64
N LYS A 102 -8.67 -2.47 -23.57
CA LYS A 102 -7.44 -2.68 -22.78
C LYS A 102 -6.27 -3.26 -23.58
N ASP A 103 -6.55 -4.09 -24.58
CA ASP A 103 -5.56 -4.78 -25.42
C ASP A 103 -4.90 -3.88 -26.48
N LEU A 104 -5.43 -2.66 -26.69
CA LEU A 104 -4.91 -1.72 -27.69
C LEU A 104 -3.82 -0.80 -27.16
N LEU A 105 -3.64 -0.74 -25.85
CA LEU A 105 -2.71 0.15 -25.18
C LEU A 105 -1.78 -0.66 -24.29
N ARG A 106 -0.49 -0.63 -24.61
CA ARG A 106 0.57 -1.19 -23.76
C ARG A 106 1.59 -0.12 -23.46
N PHE A 107 1.95 0.00 -22.19
CA PHE A 107 2.93 0.97 -21.73
C PHE A 107 3.99 0.28 -20.90
N ARG A 108 5.18 0.89 -20.87
CA ARG A 108 6.19 0.50 -19.90
C ARG A 108 5.75 0.95 -18.51
N SER A 109 6.03 0.13 -17.53
CA SER A 109 5.92 0.48 -16.12
C SER A 109 6.87 -0.37 -15.30
N THR A 110 7.12 0.04 -14.06
CA THR A 110 7.98 -0.70 -13.13
C THR A 110 7.20 -1.73 -12.31
N PHE A 111 7.71 -2.96 -12.27
CA PHE A 111 7.18 -4.09 -11.49
C PHE A 111 8.31 -4.77 -10.71
N SER A 112 7.98 -5.52 -9.66
CA SER A 112 8.97 -6.27 -8.89
C SER A 112 9.10 -7.72 -9.36
N HIS A 113 10.29 -8.26 -9.17
CA HIS A 113 10.62 -9.67 -9.25
C HIS A 113 11.30 -10.08 -7.94
N ILE A 114 10.48 -10.28 -6.90
CA ILE A 114 10.98 -10.64 -5.57
C ILE A 114 11.77 -11.95 -5.60
N THR A 115 12.88 -11.99 -4.88
CA THR A 115 13.72 -13.19 -4.72
C THR A 115 13.39 -14.00 -3.48
N PHE A 116 12.30 -13.66 -2.80
CA PHE A 116 11.81 -14.28 -1.58
C PHE A 116 10.36 -14.72 -1.75
N THR A 117 9.90 -15.59 -0.86
CA THR A 117 8.52 -16.10 -0.87
C THR A 117 7.67 -15.29 0.11
N THR A 118 6.44 -14.97 -0.28
CA THR A 118 5.42 -14.39 0.61
C THR A 118 4.45 -15.49 1.06
N PRO A 119 3.79 -15.37 2.22
CA PRO A 119 2.82 -16.36 2.69
C PRO A 119 1.47 -16.29 1.94
N ILE A 120 1.39 -15.51 0.86
CA ILE A 120 0.17 -15.22 0.12
C ILE A 120 0.25 -15.86 -1.26
N ASP A 121 -0.68 -16.75 -1.56
CA ASP A 121 -0.88 -17.31 -2.90
C ASP A 121 -1.99 -16.54 -3.63
N ARG A 122 -1.71 -15.26 -3.95
CA ARG A 122 -2.68 -14.36 -4.59
C ARG A 122 -1.98 -13.39 -5.52
N LEU A 123 -2.52 -13.25 -6.73
CA LEU A 123 -1.99 -12.31 -7.71
C LEU A 123 -2.38 -10.89 -7.35
N LYS A 124 -1.43 -9.95 -7.45
CA LYS A 124 -1.70 -8.50 -7.34
C LYS A 124 -2.58 -7.99 -8.48
N TYR A 125 -2.32 -8.48 -9.68
CA TYR A 125 -2.97 -8.09 -10.93
C TYR A 125 -3.88 -9.21 -11.46
N ASP A 126 -4.82 -8.84 -12.32
CA ASP A 126 -5.80 -9.77 -12.92
C ASP A 126 -5.10 -10.95 -13.65
N HIS A 127 -3.99 -10.67 -14.32
CA HIS A 127 -3.08 -11.66 -14.91
C HIS A 127 -1.65 -11.10 -15.06
N GLU A 128 -0.69 -11.95 -15.45
CA GLU A 128 0.74 -11.59 -15.54
C GLU A 128 1.03 -10.36 -16.42
N GLU A 129 0.35 -10.25 -17.57
CA GLU A 129 0.52 -9.10 -18.48
C GLU A 129 -0.33 -7.86 -18.11
N ALA A 130 -1.12 -7.89 -17.03
CA ALA A 130 -2.00 -6.79 -16.65
C ALA A 130 -1.31 -5.77 -15.73
N THR A 131 -1.79 -4.53 -15.80
CA THR A 131 -1.58 -3.49 -14.77
C THR A 131 -2.82 -3.32 -13.89
N VAL A 132 -3.99 -3.77 -14.37
CA VAL A 132 -5.24 -3.76 -13.59
C VAL A 132 -5.13 -4.69 -12.38
N ILE A 133 -5.48 -4.17 -11.21
CA ILE A 133 -5.52 -4.94 -9.97
C ILE A 133 -6.48 -6.13 -10.06
N ASN A 134 -6.14 -7.23 -9.38
CA ASN A 134 -7.04 -8.37 -9.25
C ASN A 134 -8.19 -8.01 -8.29
N ASN A 135 -9.44 -8.15 -8.75
CA ASN A 135 -10.64 -7.84 -7.97
C ASN A 135 -10.76 -8.67 -6.69
N ASP A 136 -10.17 -9.85 -6.66
CA ASP A 136 -10.08 -10.66 -5.46
C ASP A 136 -9.45 -9.81 -4.32
N ASN A 137 -8.43 -9.01 -4.62
CA ASN A 137 -7.77 -8.11 -3.66
C ASN A 137 -8.66 -6.95 -3.19
N MET A 138 -9.94 -6.89 -3.55
CA MET A 138 -10.88 -5.90 -3.01
C MET A 138 -11.53 -6.35 -1.70
N GLU A 139 -11.57 -7.65 -1.47
CA GLU A 139 -12.24 -8.27 -0.33
C GLU A 139 -11.38 -8.27 0.95
N GLN A 140 -11.99 -8.68 2.06
CA GLN A 140 -11.25 -8.97 3.30
C GLN A 140 -10.21 -10.06 3.05
N MET A 141 -9.04 -9.93 3.67
CA MET A 141 -7.99 -10.94 3.58
C MET A 141 -7.36 -11.21 4.94
N ASP A 142 -7.20 -12.48 5.29
CA ASP A 142 -6.62 -12.92 6.55
C ASP A 142 -5.49 -13.92 6.27
N PHE A 143 -4.30 -13.65 6.77
CA PHE A 143 -3.12 -14.48 6.54
C PHE A 143 -2.37 -14.79 7.82
N THR A 144 -1.91 -16.03 7.95
CA THR A 144 -0.97 -16.46 8.99
C THR A 144 0.35 -16.81 8.31
N ASN A 145 1.43 -16.18 8.75
CA ASN A 145 2.76 -16.45 8.24
C ASN A 145 3.39 -17.62 8.99
N PRO A 146 3.73 -18.74 8.33
CA PRO A 146 4.39 -19.87 8.99
C PRO A 146 5.76 -19.49 9.58
N ASP A 147 6.44 -18.49 8.99
CA ASP A 147 7.71 -17.94 9.49
C ASP A 147 7.48 -16.65 10.32
N GLY A 148 6.37 -16.62 11.05
CA GLY A 148 5.87 -15.48 11.82
C GLY A 148 6.57 -15.21 13.15
N GLU A 149 7.44 -16.09 13.62
CA GLU A 149 8.03 -15.97 14.96
C GLU A 149 8.79 -14.64 15.13
N GLY A 150 8.49 -13.91 16.21
CA GLY A 150 9.09 -12.61 16.50
C GLY A 150 8.62 -11.45 15.61
N LYS A 151 7.63 -11.67 14.72
CA LYS A 151 7.01 -10.65 13.86
C LYS A 151 5.66 -10.18 14.45
N PRO A 152 5.24 -8.93 14.18
CA PRO A 152 4.00 -8.39 14.73
C PRO A 152 2.77 -8.98 14.05
N SER A 153 1.64 -8.88 14.73
CA SER A 153 0.32 -9.00 14.12
C SER A 153 -0.25 -7.62 13.77
N PHE A 154 -1.02 -7.51 12.70
CA PHE A 154 -1.67 -6.23 12.38
C PHE A 154 -3.05 -6.38 11.77
N LEU A 155 -3.86 -5.34 11.94
CA LEU A 155 -5.02 -5.04 11.11
C LEU A 155 -4.72 -3.84 10.23
N MET A 156 -5.08 -3.92 8.94
CA MET A 156 -4.95 -2.83 7.99
C MET A 156 -6.31 -2.45 7.41
N LEU A 157 -6.70 -1.20 7.65
CA LEU A 157 -7.80 -0.50 7.00
C LEU A 157 -7.20 0.27 5.82
N ARG A 158 -7.70 0.06 4.60
CA ARG A 158 -6.92 0.39 3.40
C ARG A 158 -7.76 0.84 2.21
N ASP A 159 -7.10 1.55 1.32
CA ASP A 159 -7.53 1.67 -0.08
C ASP A 159 -6.69 0.80 -1.03
N SER A 160 -6.96 0.94 -2.32
CA SER A 160 -6.40 0.14 -3.38
C SER A 160 -4.89 0.30 -3.57
N TYR A 161 -4.27 1.39 -3.08
CA TYR A 161 -2.82 1.58 -3.18
C TYR A 161 -2.04 0.52 -2.41
N SER A 162 -2.62 -0.04 -1.34
CA SER A 162 -1.93 -1.07 -0.56
C SER A 162 -1.78 -2.42 -1.28
N ILE A 163 -2.50 -2.64 -2.40
CA ILE A 163 -2.40 -3.87 -3.20
C ILE A 163 -0.99 -4.08 -3.75
N MET A 164 -0.21 -3.01 -3.94
CA MET A 164 1.15 -3.15 -4.45
C MET A 164 2.14 -3.73 -3.42
N LEU A 165 1.77 -3.79 -2.12
CA LEU A 165 2.68 -4.18 -1.04
C LEU A 165 2.12 -5.14 0.02
N PHE A 166 0.84 -5.54 -0.08
CA PHE A 166 0.17 -6.31 0.98
C PHE A 166 0.84 -7.67 1.28
N ASP A 167 1.34 -8.35 0.26
CA ASP A 167 2.05 -9.61 0.34
C ASP A 167 3.42 -9.48 1.00
N TRP A 168 4.13 -8.40 0.70
CA TRP A 168 5.40 -8.08 1.36
C TRP A 168 5.19 -7.76 2.83
N LEU A 169 4.13 -7.02 3.18
CA LEU A 169 3.79 -6.77 4.58
C LEU A 169 3.38 -8.04 5.32
N ALA A 170 2.59 -8.90 4.70
CA ALA A 170 2.20 -10.17 5.30
C ALA A 170 3.41 -11.08 5.57
N GLU A 171 4.43 -11.04 4.71
CA GLU A 171 5.71 -11.72 4.95
C GLU A 171 6.45 -11.16 6.16
N ARG A 172 6.25 -9.88 6.51
CA ARG A 172 6.87 -9.23 7.68
C ARG A 172 6.01 -9.24 8.93
N ALA A 173 4.88 -9.92 8.91
CA ALA A 173 4.00 -10.11 10.04
C ALA A 173 3.87 -11.60 10.42
N SER A 174 3.39 -11.85 11.64
CA SER A 174 2.97 -13.18 12.10
C SER A 174 1.54 -13.48 11.67
N VAL A 175 0.65 -12.52 11.84
CA VAL A 175 -0.75 -12.54 11.38
C VAL A 175 -1.09 -11.20 10.74
N SER A 176 -1.79 -11.23 9.62
CA SER A 176 -2.20 -10.02 8.89
C SER A 176 -3.69 -10.08 8.60
N HIS A 177 -4.41 -9.06 9.05
CA HIS A 177 -5.81 -8.83 8.73
C HIS A 177 -5.90 -7.62 7.83
N PHE A 178 -6.54 -7.74 6.68
CA PHE A 178 -6.80 -6.65 5.75
C PHE A 178 -8.31 -6.50 5.62
N LYS A 179 -8.83 -5.33 5.96
CA LYS A 179 -10.23 -4.99 5.68
C LYS A 179 -10.48 -4.91 4.16
N PRO A 180 -11.74 -5.07 3.73
CA PRO A 180 -12.15 -4.69 2.38
C PRO A 180 -11.71 -3.26 2.05
N LEU A 181 -11.49 -2.98 0.77
CA LEU A 181 -11.09 -1.65 0.33
C LEU A 181 -12.13 -0.60 0.73
N TRP A 182 -11.64 0.55 1.22
CA TRP A 182 -12.42 1.70 1.66
C TRP A 182 -13.33 1.46 2.88
N GLU A 183 -13.20 0.31 3.58
CA GLU A 183 -13.78 0.09 4.90
C GLU A 183 -12.79 0.58 5.98
N PHE A 184 -12.95 1.84 6.37
CA PHE A 184 -12.08 2.50 7.37
C PHE A 184 -12.65 2.52 8.79
N ASP A 185 -13.80 1.89 9.00
CA ASP A 185 -14.42 1.78 10.30
C ASP A 185 -13.90 0.55 11.05
N ILE A 186 -13.65 0.72 12.35
CA ILE A 186 -13.42 -0.38 13.28
C ILE A 186 -14.03 -0.04 14.64
N SER A 187 -14.74 -1.00 15.22
CA SER A 187 -15.26 -0.87 16.58
C SER A 187 -14.18 -1.20 17.62
N ALA A 188 -14.27 -0.61 18.81
CA ALA A 188 -13.38 -0.93 19.92
C ALA A 188 -13.48 -2.42 20.33
N GLU A 189 -14.66 -3.03 20.19
CA GLU A 189 -14.88 -4.45 20.45
C GLU A 189 -14.13 -5.32 19.43
N GLU A 190 -14.22 -5.00 18.15
CA GLU A 190 -13.48 -5.68 17.08
C GLU A 190 -11.96 -5.55 17.27
N ALA A 191 -11.47 -4.34 17.55
CA ALA A 191 -10.06 -4.10 17.81
C ALA A 191 -9.55 -4.90 19.02
N ALA A 192 -10.32 -4.94 20.10
CA ALA A 192 -9.98 -5.69 21.30
C ALA A 192 -10.04 -7.21 21.06
N ALA A 193 -11.00 -7.69 20.26
CA ALA A 193 -11.14 -9.11 19.95
C ALA A 193 -10.00 -9.62 19.06
N LEU A 194 -9.53 -8.81 18.10
CA LEU A 194 -8.37 -9.13 17.28
C LEU A 194 -7.06 -9.13 18.08
N GLY A 195 -6.93 -8.20 19.04
CA GLY A 195 -5.76 -8.15 19.92
C GLY A 195 -4.43 -7.96 19.18
N VAL A 196 -4.48 -7.30 18.01
CA VAL A 196 -3.32 -7.08 17.14
C VAL A 196 -2.30 -6.10 17.73
N ASP A 197 -1.02 -6.25 17.36
CA ASP A 197 0.03 -5.34 17.80
C ASP A 197 -0.07 -3.94 17.18
N TYR A 198 -0.62 -3.87 15.96
CA TYR A 198 -0.80 -2.63 15.21
C TYR A 198 -2.16 -2.58 14.50
N ILE A 199 -2.77 -1.40 14.50
CA ILE A 199 -3.84 -1.02 13.58
C ILE A 199 -3.26 0.01 12.62
N ILE A 200 -3.35 -0.26 11.32
CA ILE A 200 -2.77 0.57 10.26
C ILE A 200 -3.91 1.13 9.43
N VAL A 201 -4.01 2.44 9.34
CA VAL A 201 -4.87 3.13 8.38
C VAL A 201 -4.01 3.56 7.20
N PHE A 202 -4.22 2.93 6.05
CA PHE A 202 -3.48 3.14 4.83
C PHE A 202 -4.35 3.84 3.79
N VAL A 203 -4.07 5.11 3.52
CA VAL A 203 -4.95 5.95 2.70
C VAL A 203 -4.11 6.88 1.82
N CYS A 204 -4.48 6.99 0.54
CA CYS A 204 -3.94 8.00 -0.35
C CYS A 204 -4.63 9.35 -0.11
N ASP A 205 -3.93 10.45 -0.39
CA ASP A 205 -4.42 11.81 -0.11
C ASP A 205 -5.82 12.09 -0.71
N MET A 206 -6.14 11.49 -1.86
CA MET A 206 -7.45 11.64 -2.53
C MET A 206 -8.61 11.01 -1.74
N ASN A 207 -8.32 10.02 -0.90
CA ASN A 207 -9.28 9.28 -0.10
C ASN A 207 -9.38 9.76 1.36
N LEU A 208 -8.65 10.82 1.75
CA LEU A 208 -8.66 11.32 3.15
C LEU A 208 -10.07 11.64 3.66
N ASN A 209 -10.95 12.19 2.82
CA ASN A 209 -12.33 12.48 3.20
C ASN A 209 -13.18 11.24 3.48
N SER A 210 -12.72 10.05 3.09
CA SER A 210 -13.37 8.78 3.46
C SER A 210 -13.03 8.35 4.88
N VAL A 211 -11.95 8.88 5.45
CA VAL A 211 -11.48 8.58 6.82
C VAL A 211 -11.90 9.68 7.81
N LEU A 212 -11.92 10.95 7.38
CA LEU A 212 -12.20 12.12 8.25
C LEU A 212 -13.69 12.37 8.53
N ARG A 213 -14.55 11.35 8.40
CA ARG A 213 -16.02 11.51 8.50
C ARG A 213 -16.52 11.65 9.93
#